data_AF-A0A7X8CQG9-F1
#
_entry.id   AF-A0A7X8CQG9-F1
#
_cell.length_a   1.000
_cell.length_b   1.000
_cell.length_c   1.000
_cell.angle_alpha   90.00
_cell.angle_beta   90.00
_cell.angle_gamma   90.00
#
_symmetry.space_group_name_H-M   'P 1'
#
loop_
_entity.id
_entity.type
_entity.pdbx_description
1 polymer ?
#
loop_
_entity_poly.entity_id
_entity_poly.type
_entity_poly.pdbx_seq_one_letter_code
_entity_poly.pdbx_strand_id
1 'polypeptide(L)'
;MKRVEVAKAGNSVLYYDEIPAMVRDSFAGNDSAAMIRNYINKWARRELLYQRAEANLSPELMKRISEQLDETRHNLVVYEYQRMMMLEKMDTTISENEMEEYYKNNQNSFLLSTNIVKAVFIRLPSETPNIWKIRNLARSKNPKDFQELEGLCFQFAEKFDYFQDNWITLDRLSLEMNDDLPGKEEFLKRSNFYEKSDSSSVSMIVINDYRLRGTIAPYEYVRDDIKRMIWNTRRIQFIQSLENGIYNEALQDNGLKIY
;
A
#
# COMPACT_ATOMS: atom_id res chain seq x y z
N MET A 1 42.99 -4.00 -7.58
CA MET A 1 42.46 -3.62 -8.91
C MET A 1 42.60 -2.10 -9.07
N LYS A 2 43.02 -1.61 -10.23
CA LYS A 2 43.17 -0.16 -10.50
C LYS A 2 41.80 0.40 -10.90
N ARG A 3 41.29 1.40 -10.19
CA ARG A 3 40.02 2.08 -10.55
C ARG A 3 40.21 2.86 -11.86
N VAL A 4 39.17 2.93 -12.68
CA VAL A 4 39.21 3.61 -13.99
C VAL A 4 38.68 5.03 -13.81
N GLU A 5 39.50 6.03 -14.10
CA GLU A 5 39.11 7.44 -14.07
C GLU A 5 38.30 7.79 -15.32
N VAL A 6 37.18 8.50 -15.16
CA VAL A 6 36.28 8.85 -16.27
C VAL A 6 36.07 10.35 -16.43
N ALA A 7 36.25 11.14 -15.36
CA ALA A 7 36.19 12.60 -15.41
C ALA A 7 36.90 13.23 -14.19
N LYS A 8 37.28 14.50 -14.33
CA LYS A 8 37.82 15.32 -13.24
C LYS A 8 37.11 16.67 -13.21
N ALA A 9 36.69 17.12 -12.02
CA ALA A 9 36.01 18.38 -11.79
C ALA A 9 36.66 19.11 -10.61
N GLY A 10 37.49 20.12 -10.90
CA GLY A 10 38.31 20.78 -9.88
C GLY A 10 39.29 19.78 -9.24
N ASN A 11 39.15 19.59 -7.92
CA ASN A 11 40.01 18.67 -7.16
C ASN A 11 39.46 17.25 -7.06
N SER A 12 38.24 16.99 -7.54
CA SER A 12 37.57 15.69 -7.43
C SER A 12 37.67 14.89 -8.72
N VAL A 13 37.81 13.57 -8.59
CA VAL A 13 37.89 12.62 -9.71
C VAL A 13 36.70 11.68 -9.62
N LEU A 14 35.96 11.52 -10.72
CA LEU A 14 34.92 10.51 -10.86
C LEU A 14 35.53 9.24 -11.42
N TYR A 15 35.28 8.13 -10.74
CA TYR A 15 35.68 6.80 -11.19
C TYR A 15 34.51 6.04 -11.82
N TYR A 16 34.83 5.11 -12.71
CA TYR A 16 33.82 4.34 -13.45
C TYR A 16 32.89 3.54 -12.51
N ASP A 17 33.41 3.02 -11.40
CA ASP A 17 32.65 2.25 -10.41
C ASP A 17 31.68 3.10 -9.56
N GLU A 18 31.83 4.42 -9.56
CA GLU A 18 30.93 5.37 -8.88
C GLU A 18 29.70 5.74 -9.73
N ILE A 19 29.72 5.40 -11.02
CA ILE A 19 28.57 5.58 -11.90
C ILE A 19 27.51 4.51 -11.54
N PRO A 20 26.24 4.90 -11.29
CA PRO A 20 25.17 3.95 -10.98
C PRO A 20 25.07 2.83 -12.03
N ALA A 21 24.82 1.59 -11.59
CA ALA A 21 24.74 0.43 -12.48
C ALA A 21 23.76 0.64 -13.64
N MET A 22 22.57 1.22 -13.38
CA MET A 22 21.58 1.57 -14.40
C MET A 22 22.13 2.48 -15.53
N VAL A 23 23.10 3.35 -15.22
CA VAL A 23 23.77 4.21 -16.21
C VAL A 23 24.95 3.50 -16.88
N ARG A 24 25.51 2.48 -16.25
CA ARG A 24 26.57 1.60 -16.81
C ARG A 24 26.04 0.43 -17.64
N ASP A 25 24.80 0.03 -17.46
CA ASP A 25 24.22 -1.11 -18.18
C ASP A 25 23.56 -0.66 -19.50
N SER A 26 23.43 0.66 -19.70
CA SER A 26 22.89 1.23 -20.93
C SER A 26 23.85 1.13 -22.12
N PHE A 27 25.08 0.60 -21.95
CA PHE A 27 26.16 0.48 -22.95
C PHE A 27 25.84 -0.31 -24.24
N ALA A 28 24.67 -0.94 -24.35
CA ALA A 28 24.31 -1.79 -25.50
C ALA A 28 23.80 -1.02 -26.75
N GLY A 29 23.69 0.32 -26.71
CA GLY A 29 23.23 1.11 -27.87
C GLY A 29 23.96 2.44 -28.07
N ASN A 30 23.83 3.07 -29.24
CA ASN A 30 24.43 4.38 -29.57
C ASN A 30 24.00 5.52 -28.61
N ASP A 31 22.86 5.37 -27.93
CA ASP A 31 22.33 6.33 -26.95
C ASP A 31 23.06 6.28 -25.59
N SER A 32 23.84 5.21 -25.36
CA SER A 32 24.58 4.95 -24.11
C SER A 32 25.65 6.00 -23.80
N ALA A 33 26.41 6.40 -24.82
CA ALA A 33 27.48 7.37 -24.67
C ALA A 33 26.92 8.76 -24.33
N ALA A 34 25.71 9.08 -24.81
CA ALA A 34 25.03 10.34 -24.47
C ALA A 34 24.56 10.34 -23.01
N MET A 35 24.00 9.23 -22.50
CA MET A 35 23.59 9.11 -21.11
C MET A 35 24.77 9.23 -20.13
N ILE A 36 25.90 8.59 -20.42
CA ILE A 36 27.11 8.67 -19.60
C ILE A 36 27.68 10.09 -19.60
N ARG A 37 27.79 10.72 -20.78
CA ARG A 37 28.21 12.12 -20.87
C ARG A 37 27.28 13.04 -20.08
N ASN A 38 25.97 12.82 -20.15
CA ASN A 38 24.99 13.59 -19.37
C ASN A 38 25.17 13.38 -17.85
N TYR A 39 25.43 12.16 -17.40
CA TYR A 39 25.73 11.87 -16.00
C TYR A 39 27.00 12.58 -15.53
N ILE A 40 28.10 12.43 -16.29
CA ILE A 40 29.39 13.08 -16.01
C ILE A 40 29.21 14.60 -15.93
N ASN A 41 28.50 15.20 -16.87
CA ASN A 41 28.23 16.64 -16.88
C ASN A 41 27.42 17.09 -15.67
N LYS A 42 26.39 16.34 -15.27
CA LYS A 42 25.60 16.63 -14.06
C LYS A 42 26.43 16.51 -12.79
N TRP A 43 27.23 15.45 -12.68
CA TRP A 43 28.17 15.25 -11.58
C TRP A 43 29.16 16.42 -11.49
N ALA A 44 29.83 16.77 -12.59
CA ALA A 44 30.83 17.83 -12.62
C ALA A 44 30.25 19.19 -12.24
N ARG A 45 29.05 19.53 -12.72
CA ARG A 45 28.37 20.78 -12.33
C ARG A 45 28.07 20.84 -10.84
N ARG A 46 27.57 19.74 -10.26
CA ARG A 46 27.28 19.64 -8.83
C ARG A 46 28.56 19.76 -8.00
N GLU A 47 29.62 19.09 -8.45
CA GLU A 47 30.90 19.04 -7.77
C GLU A 47 31.60 20.40 -7.74
N LEU A 48 31.67 21.08 -8.89
CA LEU A 48 32.24 22.43 -8.97
C LEU A 48 31.44 23.44 -8.13
N LEU A 49 30.11 23.32 -8.11
CA LEU A 49 29.25 24.15 -7.28
C LEU A 49 29.48 23.88 -5.79
N TYR A 50 29.59 22.61 -5.39
CA TYR A 50 29.90 22.20 -4.03
C TYR A 50 31.23 22.78 -3.55
N GLN A 51 32.31 22.62 -4.34
CA GLN A 51 33.63 23.20 -4.02
C GLN A 51 33.57 24.73 -3.89
N ARG A 52 32.79 25.41 -4.75
CA ARG A 52 32.57 26.85 -4.64
C ARG A 52 31.79 27.20 -3.38
N ALA A 53 30.77 26.43 -3.02
CA ALA A 53 30.01 26.65 -1.79
C ALA A 53 30.90 26.45 -0.56
N GLU A 54 31.60 25.33 -0.45
CA GLU A 54 32.52 25.02 0.66
C GLU A 54 33.54 26.13 0.91
N ALA A 55 34.10 26.71 -0.15
CA ALA A 55 35.07 27.80 -0.05
C ALA A 55 34.46 29.16 0.35
N ASN A 56 33.14 29.35 0.29
CA ASN A 56 32.48 30.64 0.51
C ASN A 56 31.47 30.65 1.67
N LEU A 57 31.00 29.49 2.16
CA LEU A 57 30.11 29.42 3.32
C LEU A 57 30.86 29.75 4.61
N SER A 58 30.17 30.37 5.57
CA SER A 58 30.79 30.75 6.83
C SER A 58 31.15 29.54 7.70
N PRO A 59 32.16 29.65 8.58
CA PRO A 59 32.53 28.57 9.51
C PRO A 59 31.35 28.12 10.39
N GLU A 60 30.49 29.03 10.82
CA GLU A 60 29.31 28.73 11.64
C GLU A 60 28.29 27.90 10.85
N LEU A 61 28.05 28.23 9.58
CA LEU A 61 27.13 27.47 8.74
C LEU A 61 27.68 26.07 8.45
N MET A 62 28.98 25.95 8.16
CA MET A 62 29.65 24.65 7.98
C MET A 62 29.56 23.79 9.23
N LYS A 63 29.75 24.38 10.42
CA LYS A 63 29.58 23.67 11.69
C LYS A 63 28.15 23.14 11.87
N ARG A 64 27.12 23.94 11.58
CA ARG A 64 25.71 23.50 11.66
C ARG A 64 25.41 22.35 10.69
N ILE A 65 25.97 22.39 9.48
CA ILE A 65 25.82 21.27 8.52
C ILE A 65 26.44 20.00 9.09
N SER A 66 27.63 20.08 9.68
CA SER A 66 28.26 18.93 10.33
C SER A 66 27.42 18.38 11.50
N GLU A 67 26.90 19.26 12.36
CA GLU A 67 26.01 18.86 13.47
C GLU A 67 24.75 18.12 12.97
N GLN A 68 24.14 18.59 11.88
CA GLN A 68 22.99 17.93 11.25
C GLN A 68 23.35 16.56 10.66
N LEU A 69 24.54 16.42 10.07
CA LEU A 69 25.02 15.13 9.56
C LEU A 69 25.27 14.14 10.70
N ASP A 70 25.84 14.60 11.81
CA ASP A 70 26.06 13.78 12.99
C ASP A 70 24.74 13.35 13.64
N GLU A 71 23.77 14.26 13.81
CA GLU A 71 22.43 13.92 14.29
C GLU A 71 21.74 12.90 13.37
N THR A 72 21.81 13.12 12.04
CA THR A 72 21.25 12.19 11.06
C THR A 72 21.89 10.81 11.17
N ARG A 73 23.22 10.76 11.31
CA ARG A 73 23.96 9.50 11.51
C ARG A 73 23.51 8.79 12.79
N HIS A 74 23.41 9.51 13.90
CA HIS A 74 22.94 8.94 15.17
C HIS A 74 21.53 8.34 15.03
N ASN A 75 20.59 9.11 14.46
CA ASN A 75 19.21 8.66 14.26
C ASN A 75 19.14 7.42 13.36
N LEU A 76 19.95 7.37 12.30
CA LEU A 76 20.00 6.21 11.41
C LEU A 76 20.54 4.96 12.13
N VAL A 77 21.60 5.10 12.92
CA VAL A 77 22.17 3.98 13.68
C VAL A 77 21.15 3.42 14.69
N VAL A 78 20.46 4.30 15.41
CA VAL A 78 19.40 3.91 16.35
C VAL A 78 18.26 3.19 15.62
N TYR A 79 17.80 3.73 14.50
CA TYR A 79 16.75 3.12 13.69
C TYR A 79 17.12 1.71 13.20
N GLU A 80 18.32 1.54 12.65
CA GLU A 80 18.75 0.22 12.15
C GLU A 80 18.91 -0.79 13.30
N TYR A 81 19.37 -0.35 14.46
CA TYR A 81 19.43 -1.20 15.65
C TYR A 81 18.03 -1.62 16.12
N GLN A 82 17.08 -0.70 16.24
CA GLN A 82 15.69 -1.01 16.58
C GLN A 82 15.09 -1.99 15.57
N ARG A 83 15.33 -1.78 14.28
CA ARG A 83 14.86 -2.65 13.20
C ARG A 83 15.43 -4.06 13.31
N MET A 84 16.73 -4.19 13.55
CA MET A 84 17.39 -5.49 13.79
C MET A 84 16.77 -6.20 14.99
N MET A 85 16.62 -5.52 16.12
CA MET A 85 16.05 -6.09 17.34
C MET A 85 14.60 -6.57 17.14
N MET A 86 13.79 -5.81 16.41
CA MET A 86 12.42 -6.24 16.08
C MET A 86 12.42 -7.53 15.25
N LEU A 87 13.28 -7.61 14.22
CA LEU A 87 13.34 -8.79 13.34
C LEU A 87 13.78 -10.05 14.11
N GLU A 88 14.64 -9.89 15.11
CA GLU A 88 15.16 -11.02 15.88
C GLU A 88 14.27 -11.44 17.05
N LYS A 89 13.58 -10.50 17.70
CA LYS A 89 12.97 -10.71 19.03
C LYS A 89 11.48 -10.40 19.12
N MET A 90 10.89 -9.68 18.17
CA MET A 90 9.47 -9.31 18.25
C MET A 90 8.59 -10.49 17.82
N ASP A 91 7.58 -10.83 18.64
CA ASP A 91 6.58 -11.82 18.25
C ASP A 91 5.68 -11.28 17.12
N THR A 92 5.75 -11.97 15.98
CA THR A 92 4.98 -11.64 14.76
C THR A 92 3.74 -12.49 14.58
N THR A 93 3.50 -13.47 15.46
CA THR A 93 2.38 -14.40 15.36
C THR A 93 1.11 -13.74 15.88
N ILE A 94 0.10 -13.62 15.01
CA ILE A 94 -1.22 -13.08 15.36
C ILE A 94 -2.23 -14.19 15.11
N SER A 95 -2.92 -14.62 16.17
CA SER A 95 -3.92 -15.70 16.09
C SER A 95 -5.31 -15.18 15.71
N GLU A 96 -6.18 -16.05 15.21
CA GLU A 96 -7.56 -15.68 14.91
C GLU A 96 -8.31 -15.22 16.18
N ASN A 97 -8.12 -15.93 17.29
CA ASN A 97 -8.75 -15.59 18.57
C ASN A 97 -8.34 -14.19 19.05
N GLU A 98 -7.07 -13.84 18.91
CA GLU A 98 -6.57 -12.51 19.26
C GLU A 98 -7.21 -11.41 18.39
N MET A 99 -7.35 -11.64 17.08
CA MET A 99 -8.01 -10.70 16.19
C MET A 99 -9.49 -10.53 16.52
N GLU A 100 -10.20 -11.62 16.83
CA GLU A 100 -11.59 -11.56 17.28
C GLU A 100 -11.75 -10.79 18.60
N GLU A 101 -10.86 -11.04 19.55
CA GLU A 101 -10.88 -10.38 20.86
C GLU A 101 -10.56 -8.89 20.73
N TYR A 102 -9.56 -8.54 19.90
CA TYR A 102 -9.26 -7.16 19.56
C TYR A 102 -10.46 -6.47 18.92
N TYR A 103 -11.13 -7.12 17.98
CA TYR A 103 -12.34 -6.58 17.34
C TYR A 103 -13.47 -6.36 18.34
N LYS A 104 -13.76 -7.35 19.19
CA LYS A 104 -14.81 -7.26 20.23
C LYS A 104 -14.55 -6.12 21.21
N ASN A 105 -13.29 -5.91 21.60
CA ASN A 105 -12.91 -4.87 22.56
C ASN A 105 -12.85 -3.46 21.94
N ASN A 106 -12.81 -3.34 20.62
CA ASN A 106 -12.61 -2.06 19.91
C ASN A 106 -13.70 -1.78 18.85
N GLN A 107 -14.91 -2.34 18.98
CA GLN A 107 -15.97 -2.24 17.95
C GLN A 107 -16.28 -0.81 17.50
N ASN A 108 -16.23 0.16 18.41
CA ASN A 108 -16.48 1.57 18.11
C ASN A 108 -15.42 2.19 17.17
N SER A 109 -14.22 1.61 17.09
CA SER A 109 -13.16 2.02 16.16
C SER A 109 -13.40 1.52 14.74
N PHE A 110 -14.36 0.60 14.55
CA PHE A 110 -14.66 -0.04 13.26
C PHE A 110 -15.98 0.43 12.66
N LEU A 111 -16.40 1.67 12.92
CA LEU A 111 -17.56 2.24 12.24
C LEU A 111 -17.25 2.47 10.76
N LEU A 112 -18.15 2.02 9.89
CA LEU A 112 -18.03 2.15 8.45
C LEU A 112 -18.05 3.62 8.02
N SER A 113 -17.05 4.04 7.27
CA SER A 113 -17.00 5.37 6.64
C SER A 113 -17.84 5.46 5.35
N THR A 114 -18.14 4.30 4.73
CA THR A 114 -18.88 4.17 3.47
C THR A 114 -19.84 2.98 3.54
N ASN A 115 -20.83 2.94 2.65
CA ASN A 115 -21.68 1.77 2.49
C ASN A 115 -20.87 0.64 1.84
N ILE A 116 -21.03 -0.57 2.35
CA ILE A 116 -20.40 -1.77 1.80
C ILE A 116 -21.45 -2.80 1.42
N VAL A 117 -21.14 -3.62 0.43
CA VAL A 117 -22.03 -4.64 -0.10
C VAL A 117 -21.26 -5.93 -0.40
N LYS A 118 -21.99 -7.04 -0.30
CA LYS A 118 -21.67 -8.30 -0.98
C LYS A 118 -22.58 -8.39 -2.18
N ALA A 119 -22.01 -8.50 -3.38
CA ALA A 119 -22.77 -8.35 -4.61
C ALA A 119 -22.26 -9.26 -5.73
N VAL A 120 -23.11 -9.49 -6.72
CA VAL A 120 -22.75 -10.08 -8.01
C VAL A 120 -22.93 -9.02 -9.08
N PHE A 121 -21.90 -8.78 -9.88
CA PHE A 121 -21.94 -7.89 -11.03
C PHE A 121 -21.71 -8.68 -12.31
N ILE A 122 -22.59 -8.50 -13.29
CA ILE A 122 -22.54 -9.17 -14.58
C ILE A 122 -22.75 -8.13 -15.69
N ARG A 123 -21.87 -8.11 -16.70
CA ARG A 123 -22.05 -7.36 -17.95
C ARG A 123 -22.03 -8.33 -19.13
N LEU A 124 -23.06 -8.29 -19.94
CA LEU A 124 -23.28 -9.19 -21.08
C LEU A 124 -23.51 -8.37 -22.35
N PRO A 125 -23.12 -8.86 -23.53
CA PRO A 125 -23.58 -8.29 -24.79
C PRO A 125 -25.12 -8.34 -24.90
N SER A 126 -25.73 -7.33 -25.49
CA SER A 126 -27.19 -7.23 -25.63
C SER A 126 -27.80 -8.37 -26.45
N GLU A 127 -27.02 -8.99 -27.34
CA GLU A 127 -27.42 -10.13 -28.18
C GLU A 127 -27.28 -11.49 -27.48
N THR A 128 -26.90 -11.53 -26.19
CA THR A 128 -26.69 -12.80 -25.47
C THR A 128 -27.96 -13.66 -25.50
N PRO A 129 -27.88 -14.95 -25.90
CA PRO A 129 -29.03 -15.82 -25.91
C PRO A 129 -29.48 -16.15 -24.48
N ASN A 130 -30.80 -16.26 -24.26
CA ASN A 130 -31.37 -16.67 -22.97
C ASN A 130 -30.95 -15.81 -21.77
N ILE A 131 -30.77 -14.49 -21.93
CA ILE A 131 -30.49 -13.55 -20.83
C ILE A 131 -31.45 -13.71 -19.64
N TRP A 132 -32.72 -14.06 -19.89
CA TRP A 132 -33.70 -14.33 -18.84
C TRP A 132 -33.28 -15.43 -17.85
N LYS A 133 -32.56 -16.45 -18.34
CA LYS A 133 -32.06 -17.55 -17.52
C LYS A 133 -30.94 -17.05 -16.62
N ILE A 134 -29.99 -16.29 -17.18
CA ILE A 134 -28.90 -15.66 -16.42
C ILE A 134 -29.47 -14.74 -15.33
N ARG A 135 -30.49 -13.92 -15.66
CA ARG A 135 -31.19 -13.06 -14.71
C ARG A 135 -31.78 -13.82 -13.53
N ASN A 136 -32.39 -14.98 -13.80
CA ASN A 136 -32.99 -15.81 -12.74
C ASN A 136 -31.92 -16.47 -11.87
N LEU A 137 -30.87 -17.03 -12.50
CA LEU A 137 -29.78 -17.69 -11.79
C LEU A 137 -29.00 -16.70 -10.91
N ALA A 138 -28.73 -15.49 -11.41
CA ALA A 138 -28.04 -14.43 -10.66
C ALA A 138 -28.76 -14.04 -9.36
N ARG A 139 -30.10 -14.13 -9.34
CA ARG A 139 -30.93 -13.79 -8.18
C ARG A 139 -31.19 -14.99 -7.26
N SER A 140 -30.74 -16.18 -7.63
CA SER A 140 -30.96 -17.39 -6.85
C SER A 140 -30.01 -17.48 -5.67
N LYS A 141 -30.50 -18.07 -4.57
CA LYS A 141 -29.67 -18.40 -3.40
C LYS A 141 -29.20 -19.85 -3.40
N ASN A 142 -29.54 -20.64 -4.42
CA ASN A 142 -29.19 -22.04 -4.53
C ASN A 142 -27.75 -22.21 -5.05
N PRO A 143 -26.85 -22.92 -4.34
CA PRO A 143 -25.47 -23.14 -4.79
C PRO A 143 -25.35 -23.80 -6.17
N LYS A 144 -26.32 -24.66 -6.56
CA LYS A 144 -26.31 -25.29 -7.89
C LYS A 144 -26.58 -24.28 -9.00
N ASP A 145 -27.47 -23.32 -8.75
CA ASP A 145 -27.80 -22.27 -9.71
C ASP A 145 -26.61 -21.33 -9.91
N PHE A 146 -25.80 -21.12 -8.87
CA PHE A 146 -24.55 -20.37 -8.97
C PHE A 146 -23.53 -21.06 -9.87
N GLN A 147 -23.34 -22.38 -9.75
CA GLN A 147 -22.42 -23.12 -10.62
C GLN A 147 -22.85 -23.03 -12.09
N GLU A 148 -24.15 -23.07 -12.36
CA GLU A 148 -24.69 -22.88 -13.70
C GLU A 148 -24.52 -21.44 -14.20
N LEU A 149 -24.74 -20.45 -13.33
CA LEU A 149 -24.49 -19.04 -13.62
C LEU A 149 -23.04 -18.78 -14.00
N GLU A 150 -22.09 -19.34 -13.23
CA GLU A 150 -20.66 -19.21 -13.47
C GLU A 150 -20.29 -19.74 -14.86
N GLY A 151 -20.80 -20.91 -15.24
CA GLY A 151 -20.58 -21.47 -16.57
C GLY A 151 -21.13 -20.59 -17.70
N LEU A 152 -22.34 -20.02 -17.52
CA LEU A 152 -22.94 -19.12 -18.50
C LEU A 152 -22.20 -17.78 -18.59
N CYS A 153 -21.80 -17.20 -17.46
CA CYS A 153 -21.03 -15.97 -17.42
C CYS A 153 -19.63 -16.18 -18.01
N PHE A 154 -18.98 -17.31 -17.77
CA PHE A 154 -17.71 -17.64 -18.41
C PHE A 154 -17.83 -17.70 -19.95
N GLN A 155 -18.96 -18.18 -20.46
CA GLN A 155 -19.19 -18.28 -21.90
C GLN A 155 -19.57 -16.95 -22.56
N PHE A 156 -20.39 -16.12 -21.89
CA PHE A 156 -21.05 -14.99 -22.54
C PHE A 156 -20.74 -13.62 -21.93
N ALA A 157 -20.30 -13.54 -20.68
CA ALA A 157 -20.11 -12.26 -20.01
C ALA A 157 -18.85 -11.54 -20.50
N GLU A 158 -18.99 -10.27 -20.82
CA GLU A 158 -17.86 -9.35 -20.96
C GLU A 158 -17.16 -9.15 -19.61
N LYS A 159 -17.95 -9.19 -18.53
CA LYS A 159 -17.46 -9.06 -17.16
C LYS A 159 -18.35 -9.80 -16.18
N PHE A 160 -17.73 -10.51 -15.25
CA PHE A 160 -18.40 -11.22 -14.15
C PHE A 160 -17.56 -11.07 -12.90
N ASP A 161 -18.08 -10.35 -11.91
CA ASP A 161 -17.46 -10.21 -10.59
C ASP A 161 -18.40 -10.76 -9.51
N TYR A 162 -17.86 -11.63 -8.69
CA TYR A 162 -18.57 -12.28 -7.59
C TYR A 162 -17.96 -11.88 -6.25
N PHE A 163 -18.62 -10.94 -5.57
CA PHE A 163 -18.21 -10.38 -4.29
C PHE A 163 -19.03 -10.96 -3.13
N GLN A 164 -19.38 -12.25 -3.16
CA GLN A 164 -20.17 -12.86 -2.08
C GLN A 164 -19.34 -13.15 -0.82
N ASP A 165 -18.06 -13.47 -1.00
CA ASP A 165 -17.15 -13.75 0.12
C ASP A 165 -16.31 -12.51 0.52
N ASN A 166 -16.41 -11.42 -0.24
CA ASN A 166 -15.62 -10.21 -0.03
C ASN A 166 -16.51 -8.98 -0.03
N TRP A 167 -16.53 -8.24 1.08
CA TRP A 167 -17.18 -6.94 1.14
C TRP A 167 -16.45 -5.92 0.27
N ILE A 168 -17.20 -5.20 -0.55
CA ILE A 168 -16.69 -4.08 -1.35
C ILE A 168 -17.45 -2.80 -1.02
N THR A 169 -16.83 -1.64 -1.24
CA THR A 169 -17.55 -0.37 -1.13
C THR A 169 -18.57 -0.24 -2.25
N LEU A 170 -19.70 0.41 -1.95
CA LEU A 170 -20.71 0.71 -2.96
C LEU A 170 -20.14 1.58 -4.09
N ASP A 171 -19.22 2.49 -3.77
CA ASP A 171 -18.55 3.33 -4.77
C ASP A 171 -17.67 2.52 -5.73
N ARG A 172 -16.99 1.47 -5.24
CA ARG A 172 -16.28 0.54 -6.11
C ARG A 172 -17.25 -0.13 -7.09
N LEU A 173 -18.40 -0.58 -6.60
CA LEU A 173 -19.43 -1.19 -7.44
C LEU A 173 -19.98 -0.21 -8.49
N SER A 174 -20.24 1.05 -8.12
CA SER A 174 -20.65 2.11 -9.06
C SER A 174 -19.59 2.40 -10.12
N LEU A 175 -18.30 2.38 -9.75
CA LEU A 175 -17.20 2.54 -10.71
C LEU A 175 -17.17 1.38 -11.72
N GLU A 176 -17.39 0.14 -11.28
CA GLU A 176 -17.46 -1.02 -12.20
C GLU A 176 -18.60 -0.89 -13.22
N MET A 177 -19.71 -0.27 -12.82
CA MET A 177 -20.83 0.00 -13.71
C MET A 177 -20.60 1.14 -14.69
N ASN A 178 -19.66 2.05 -14.42
CA ASN A 178 -19.64 3.40 -14.99
C ASN A 178 -20.98 4.14 -14.81
N ASP A 179 -21.66 3.92 -13.68
CA ASP A 179 -22.96 4.52 -13.40
C ASP A 179 -23.18 4.71 -11.90
N ASP A 180 -23.91 5.77 -11.54
CA ASP A 180 -24.27 6.03 -10.16
C ASP A 180 -25.58 5.31 -9.81
N LEU A 181 -25.54 4.50 -8.75
CA LEU A 181 -26.75 3.87 -8.23
C LEU A 181 -27.70 4.94 -7.67
N PRO A 182 -28.96 5.01 -8.13
CA PRO A 182 -29.89 6.07 -7.73
C PRO A 182 -30.13 6.02 -6.22
N GLY A 183 -29.89 7.14 -5.52
CA GLY A 183 -30.16 7.22 -4.09
C GLY A 183 -29.51 6.10 -3.28
N LYS A 184 -28.24 5.77 -3.59
CA LYS A 184 -27.35 4.75 -2.98
C LYS A 184 -27.87 4.01 -1.73
N GLU A 185 -28.14 4.69 -0.62
CA GLU A 185 -28.67 4.05 0.60
C GLU A 185 -30.12 3.57 0.49
N GLU A 186 -30.98 4.36 -0.13
CA GLU A 186 -32.39 4.02 -0.35
C GLU A 186 -32.53 2.87 -1.35
N PHE A 187 -31.64 2.80 -2.35
CA PHE A 187 -31.55 1.64 -3.23
C PHE A 187 -31.28 0.36 -2.42
N LEU A 188 -30.25 0.37 -1.56
CA LEU A 188 -29.90 -0.80 -0.74
C LEU A 188 -31.04 -1.23 0.20
N LYS A 189 -31.86 -0.30 0.67
CA LYS A 189 -33.01 -0.59 1.54
C LYS A 189 -34.22 -1.15 0.78
N ARG A 190 -34.39 -0.82 -0.51
CA ARG A 190 -35.62 -1.11 -1.28
C ARG A 190 -35.49 -2.24 -2.27
N SER A 191 -34.31 -2.43 -2.86
CA SER A 191 -34.08 -3.42 -3.90
C SER A 191 -32.74 -4.11 -3.71
N ASN A 192 -32.72 -5.40 -4.04
CA ASN A 192 -31.50 -6.20 -4.11
C ASN A 192 -31.10 -6.54 -5.55
N PHE A 193 -31.80 -5.99 -6.54
CA PHE A 193 -31.52 -6.21 -7.95
C PHE A 193 -31.60 -4.90 -8.72
N TYR A 194 -30.62 -4.68 -9.61
CA TYR A 194 -30.59 -3.56 -10.53
C TYR A 194 -30.15 -4.06 -11.91
N GLU A 195 -30.83 -3.62 -12.94
CA GLU A 195 -30.50 -3.94 -14.33
C GLU A 195 -30.54 -2.67 -15.15
N LYS A 196 -29.53 -2.49 -16.00
CA LYS A 196 -29.46 -1.41 -16.98
C LYS A 196 -29.06 -2.01 -18.31
N SER A 197 -29.74 -1.59 -19.36
CA SER A 197 -29.43 -1.98 -20.74
C SER A 197 -29.08 -0.73 -21.55
N ASP A 198 -28.06 -0.84 -22.40
CA ASP A 198 -27.74 0.11 -23.46
C ASP A 198 -27.83 -0.59 -24.83
N SER A 199 -27.38 0.08 -25.90
CA SER A 199 -27.45 -0.49 -27.26
C SER A 199 -26.57 -1.72 -27.47
N SER A 200 -25.52 -1.87 -26.66
CA SER A 200 -24.49 -2.89 -26.79
C SER A 200 -24.45 -3.91 -25.65
N SER A 201 -24.87 -3.53 -24.44
CA SER A 201 -24.68 -4.34 -23.26
C SER A 201 -25.88 -4.31 -22.31
N VAL A 202 -26.00 -5.36 -21.50
CA VAL A 202 -26.88 -5.47 -20.35
C VAL A 202 -26.02 -5.67 -19.12
N SER A 203 -26.11 -4.76 -18.17
CA SER A 203 -25.42 -4.81 -16.87
C SER A 203 -26.41 -5.13 -15.76
N MET A 204 -26.08 -6.10 -14.92
CA MET A 204 -26.90 -6.56 -13.80
C MET A 204 -26.09 -6.51 -12.50
N ILE A 205 -26.76 -6.08 -11.43
CA ILE A 205 -26.27 -6.17 -10.05
C ILE A 205 -27.27 -6.93 -9.22
N VAL A 206 -26.77 -7.86 -8.43
CA VAL A 206 -27.50 -8.51 -7.35
C VAL A 206 -26.79 -8.21 -6.04
N ILE A 207 -27.50 -7.60 -5.08
CA ILE A 207 -26.99 -7.34 -3.73
C ILE A 207 -27.41 -8.49 -2.82
N ASN A 208 -26.44 -9.21 -2.27
CA ASN A 208 -26.67 -10.36 -1.38
C ASN A 208 -26.68 -9.96 0.10
N ASP A 209 -25.81 -9.01 0.48
CA ASP A 209 -25.79 -8.41 1.82
C ASP A 209 -25.28 -6.95 1.72
N TYR A 210 -25.65 -6.11 2.67
CA TYR A 210 -25.18 -4.72 2.74
C TYR A 210 -24.99 -4.25 4.19
N ARG A 211 -24.07 -3.32 4.41
CA ARG A 211 -23.95 -2.55 5.66
C ARG A 211 -23.83 -1.08 5.34
N LEU A 212 -24.54 -0.26 6.12
CA LEU A 212 -24.58 1.18 5.91
C LEU A 212 -23.44 1.87 6.62
N ARG A 213 -23.04 3.02 6.08
CA ARG A 213 -22.16 3.97 6.75
C ARG A 213 -22.65 4.26 8.17
N GLY A 214 -21.71 4.38 9.11
CA GLY A 214 -21.99 4.63 10.51
C GLY A 214 -22.43 3.39 11.30
N THR A 215 -22.56 2.23 10.65
CA THR A 215 -22.74 0.94 11.35
C THR A 215 -21.38 0.27 11.58
N ILE A 216 -21.34 -0.70 12.49
CA ILE A 216 -20.11 -1.46 12.78
C ILE A 216 -19.76 -2.32 11.56
N ALA A 217 -18.52 -2.21 11.10
CA ALA A 217 -17.98 -3.00 10.01
C ALA A 217 -17.93 -4.48 10.37
N PRO A 218 -18.37 -5.40 9.49
CA PRO A 218 -18.20 -6.84 9.70
C PRO A 218 -16.73 -7.20 9.92
N TYR A 219 -16.47 -8.14 10.83
CA TYR A 219 -15.11 -8.59 11.16
C TYR A 219 -14.29 -8.96 9.92
N GLU A 220 -14.89 -9.74 8.99
CA GLU A 220 -14.28 -10.14 7.72
C GLU A 220 -13.82 -8.95 6.84
N TYR A 221 -14.51 -7.81 6.92
CA TYR A 221 -14.15 -6.62 6.14
C TYR A 221 -12.94 -5.87 6.72
N VAL A 222 -12.81 -5.87 8.05
CA VAL A 222 -11.73 -5.15 8.77
C VAL A 222 -10.62 -6.08 9.27
N ARG A 223 -10.66 -7.38 8.94
CA ARG A 223 -9.72 -8.38 9.46
C ARG A 223 -8.25 -8.00 9.19
N ASP A 224 -7.94 -7.55 7.99
CA ASP A 224 -6.58 -7.15 7.64
C ASP A 224 -6.18 -5.82 8.31
N ASP A 225 -7.13 -4.92 8.54
CA ASP A 225 -6.90 -3.70 9.32
C ASP A 225 -6.58 -4.03 10.79
N ILE A 226 -7.37 -4.92 11.41
CA ILE A 226 -7.13 -5.42 12.76
C ILE A 226 -5.74 -6.03 12.88
N LYS A 227 -5.36 -6.89 11.91
CA LYS A 227 -4.03 -7.49 11.88
C LYS A 227 -2.92 -6.44 11.84
N ARG A 228 -3.07 -5.41 10.98
CA ARG A 228 -2.12 -4.27 10.89
C ARG A 228 -2.07 -3.49 12.19
N MET A 229 -3.22 -3.23 12.82
CA MET A 229 -3.32 -2.50 14.09
C MET A 229 -2.62 -3.24 15.23
N ILE A 230 -2.90 -4.53 15.43
CA ILE A 230 -2.24 -5.37 16.43
C ILE A 230 -0.72 -5.36 16.20
N TRP A 231 -0.28 -5.58 14.96
CA TRP A 231 1.14 -5.58 14.63
C TRP A 231 1.81 -4.23 14.96
N ASN A 232 1.16 -3.12 14.61
CA ASN A 232 1.67 -1.78 14.91
C ASN A 232 1.71 -1.48 16.41
N THR A 233 0.70 -1.91 17.17
CA THR A 233 0.68 -1.81 18.64
C THR A 233 1.87 -2.56 19.25
N ARG A 234 2.10 -3.82 18.84
CA ARG A 234 3.24 -4.62 19.31
C ARG A 234 4.58 -3.97 18.95
N ARG A 235 4.71 -3.44 17.74
CA ARG A 235 5.91 -2.70 17.30
C ARG A 235 6.21 -1.52 18.23
N ILE A 236 5.22 -0.69 18.52
CA ILE A 236 5.39 0.47 19.39
C ILE A 236 5.81 0.03 20.80
N GLN A 237 5.12 -0.97 21.36
CA GLN A 237 5.40 -1.50 22.69
C GLN A 237 6.80 -2.11 22.78
N PHE A 238 7.23 -2.84 21.75
CA PHE A 238 8.57 -3.44 21.68
C PHE A 238 9.67 -2.39 21.65
N ILE A 239 9.53 -1.34 20.83
CA ILE A 239 10.52 -0.26 20.76
C ILE A 239 10.60 0.46 22.11
N GLN A 240 9.46 0.78 22.72
CA GLN A 240 9.43 1.42 24.03
C GLN A 240 10.08 0.56 25.12
N SER A 241 9.83 -0.75 25.14
CA SER A 241 10.44 -1.64 26.12
C SER A 241 11.95 -1.79 25.90
N LEU A 242 12.40 -1.83 24.66
CA LEU A 242 13.82 -1.86 24.30
C LEU A 242 14.54 -0.60 24.79
N GLU A 243 14.01 0.59 24.48
CA GLU A 243 14.57 1.87 24.90
C GLU A 243 14.63 1.99 26.42
N ASN A 244 13.53 1.67 27.10
CA ASN A 244 13.46 1.71 28.56
C ASN A 244 14.42 0.70 29.21
N GLY A 245 14.59 -0.49 28.61
CA GLY A 245 15.53 -1.50 29.08
C GLY A 245 16.97 -0.99 29.06
N ILE A 246 17.41 -0.46 27.91
CA ILE A 246 18.76 0.10 27.73
C ILE A 246 18.99 1.28 28.67
N TYR A 247 18.00 2.17 28.81
CA TYR A 247 18.10 3.31 29.72
C TYR A 247 18.24 2.88 31.18
N ASN A 248 17.44 1.91 31.63
CA ASN A 248 17.48 1.41 33.00
C ASN A 248 18.78 0.67 33.31
N GLU A 249 19.30 -0.11 32.35
CA GLU A 249 20.61 -0.77 32.47
C GLU A 249 21.73 0.28 32.64
N ALA A 250 21.72 1.35 31.85
CA ALA A 250 22.68 2.45 31.98
C ALA A 250 22.58 3.19 33.33
N LEU A 251 21.38 3.27 33.94
CA LEU A 251 21.22 3.83 35.29
C LEU A 251 21.85 2.92 36.36
N GLN A 252 21.68 1.60 36.24
CA GLN A 252 22.20 0.63 37.21
C GLN A 252 23.73 0.56 37.17
N ASP A 253 24.32 0.65 35.98
CA ASP A 253 25.77 0.54 35.78
C ASP A 253 26.53 1.88 35.94
N ASN A 254 25.86 2.95 36.42
CA ASN A 254 26.39 4.32 36.43
C ASN A 254 26.88 4.80 35.05
N GLY A 255 26.32 4.23 33.97
CA GLY A 255 26.57 4.61 32.59
C GLY A 255 25.97 5.96 32.21
N LEU A 256 24.95 6.42 32.94
CA LEU A 256 24.40 7.77 32.84
C LEU A 256 24.89 8.66 33.98
N LYS A 257 25.48 9.82 33.65
CA LYS A 257 25.81 10.89 34.60
C LYS A 257 25.19 12.20 34.14
N ILE A 258 24.45 12.84 35.05
CA ILE A 258 23.83 14.14 34.83
C ILE A 258 24.63 15.18 35.63
N TYR A 259 25.03 16.28 35.00
CA TYR A 259 25.82 17.37 35.58
C TYR A 259 24.96 18.61 35.85
#